data_AF-A0A5M4D169-F1
#
_entry.id   AF-A0A5M4D169-F1
#
_cell.length_a   1.000
_cell.length_b   1.000
_cell.length_c   1.000
_cell.angle_alpha   90.00
_cell.angle_beta   90.00
_cell.angle_gamma   90.00
#
_symmetry.space_group_name_H-M   'P 1'
#
loop_
_entity.id
_entity.type
_entity.pdbx_description
1 polymer ?
#
loop_
_entity_poly.entity_id
_entity_poly.type
_entity_poly.pdbx_seq_one_letter_code
_entity_poly.pdbx_strand_id
1 'polypeptide(L)'
;MRTLWDLMQAPSPEVVRKAPPVPRAKTQRTAPLPRPDLVQGAPGANGKVRLSAAERYQRMQKQMLSRHGVRVRKWRSGTSGVAWQVYYHDGTIARLIESPRPRGPMSAAVFLHEIGHHAIGFETYRPRCLEELHAWRFALDEMDEWGIVVTRGVRKRVHESLAYAVSKALRRGIKCVPPELEPFAQGRVAPGCWIDPRASVASGPS
;
A
#
# COMPACT_ATOMS: atom_id res chain seq x y z
N MET A 1 -25.85 -10.01 17.39
CA MET A 1 -25.26 -10.78 16.26
C MET A 1 -23.84 -10.27 16.02
N ARG A 2 -22.82 -11.15 16.13
CA ARG A 2 -21.39 -10.83 16.06
C ARG A 2 -20.92 -10.83 14.58
N THR A 3 -20.04 -9.90 14.17
CA THR A 3 -19.57 -9.84 12.78
C THR A 3 -18.35 -10.73 12.54
N LEU A 4 -18.26 -11.29 11.32
CA LEU A 4 -17.26 -12.28 10.90
C LEU A 4 -15.80 -11.75 10.86
N TRP A 5 -15.57 -10.45 11.09
CA TRP A 5 -14.22 -9.87 11.20
C TRP A 5 -13.56 -10.17 12.57
N ASP A 6 -14.36 -10.50 13.60
CA ASP A 6 -13.88 -10.74 14.97
C ASP A 6 -13.45 -12.20 15.24
N LEU A 7 -13.61 -13.13 14.29
CA LEU A 7 -13.49 -14.58 14.57
C LEU A 7 -12.46 -15.34 13.74
N MET A 8 -11.73 -14.71 12.81
CA MET A 8 -11.03 -15.50 11.78
C MET A 8 -9.52 -15.35 11.63
N GLN A 9 -8.79 -14.68 12.53
CA GLN A 9 -7.32 -14.89 12.58
C GLN A 9 -6.76 -14.89 14.01
N ALA A 10 -7.12 -15.90 14.79
CA ALA A 10 -6.22 -16.56 15.72
C ALA A 10 -6.47 -18.07 15.62
N PRO A 11 -5.39 -18.87 15.53
CA PRO A 11 -4.71 -19.26 16.75
C PRO A 11 -3.23 -18.88 16.77
N SER A 12 -2.78 -18.56 17.98
CA SER A 12 -1.37 -18.46 18.36
C SER A 12 -0.68 -19.81 18.11
N PRO A 13 0.44 -19.89 17.39
CA PRO A 13 1.22 -21.12 17.39
C PRO A 13 1.83 -21.32 18.77
N GLU A 14 1.70 -22.54 19.29
CA GLU A 14 2.46 -23.08 20.41
C GLU A 14 3.93 -22.65 20.35
N VAL A 15 4.43 -22.10 21.45
CA VAL A 15 5.86 -21.91 21.67
C VAL A 15 6.47 -23.29 21.89
N VAL A 16 6.88 -23.97 20.82
CA VAL A 16 7.87 -25.05 20.93
C VAL A 16 9.20 -24.39 21.29
N ARG A 17 9.54 -24.44 22.58
CA ARG A 17 10.87 -24.09 23.08
C ARG A 17 11.89 -25.05 22.46
N LYS A 18 12.58 -24.62 21.39
CA LYS A 18 13.80 -25.30 20.93
C LYS A 18 14.92 -25.03 21.95
N ALA A 19 15.49 -26.11 22.48
CA ALA A 19 16.70 -26.08 23.32
C ALA A 19 17.88 -25.43 22.58
N PRO A 20 18.83 -24.79 23.29
CA PRO A 20 19.99 -24.16 22.67
C PRO A 20 20.90 -25.21 22.03
N PRO A 21 21.52 -24.91 20.86
CA PRO A 21 22.51 -25.80 20.26
C PRO A 21 23.80 -25.87 21.10
N VAL A 22 24.26 -27.09 21.33
CA VAL A 22 25.54 -27.45 21.95
C VAL A 22 26.70 -26.89 21.08
N PRO A 23 27.78 -26.33 21.67
CA PRO A 23 28.90 -25.79 20.90
C PRO A 23 29.66 -26.91 20.18
N ARG A 24 29.58 -26.96 18.85
CA ARG A 24 30.46 -27.80 18.02
C ARG A 24 31.81 -27.11 17.80
N ALA A 25 32.86 -27.92 17.89
CA ALA A 25 34.27 -27.57 17.88
C ALA A 25 34.71 -26.78 16.63
N LYS A 26 35.73 -25.94 16.83
CA LYS A 26 36.40 -25.10 15.84
C LYS A 26 37.09 -25.95 14.77
N THR A 27 36.58 -25.97 13.54
CA THR A 27 37.34 -26.40 12.37
C THR A 27 38.18 -25.23 11.86
N GLN A 28 39.48 -25.47 11.76
CA GLN A 28 40.51 -24.49 11.41
C GLN A 28 40.30 -23.96 9.98
N ARG A 29 40.28 -22.63 9.84
CA ARG A 29 40.30 -21.93 8.54
C ARG A 29 41.72 -21.97 8.01
N THR A 30 41.96 -22.69 6.91
CA THR A 30 43.11 -22.43 6.05
C THR A 30 42.82 -21.18 5.21
N ALA A 31 43.77 -20.25 5.20
CA ALA A 31 43.67 -18.98 4.49
C ALA A 31 43.71 -19.20 2.96
N PRO A 32 42.88 -18.51 2.16
CA PRO A 32 43.08 -18.43 0.73
C PRO A 32 44.17 -17.39 0.43
N LEU A 33 45.15 -17.77 -0.39
CA LEU A 33 46.19 -16.90 -0.95
C LEU A 33 45.58 -15.72 -1.74
N PRO A 34 46.23 -14.54 -1.76
CA PRO A 34 45.77 -13.40 -2.56
C PRO A 34 45.96 -13.69 -4.05
N ARG A 35 44.90 -13.55 -4.84
CA ARG A 35 44.99 -13.52 -6.31
C ARG A 35 45.31 -12.09 -6.76
N PRO A 36 46.28 -11.90 -7.67
CA PRO A 36 46.64 -10.58 -8.18
C PRO A 36 45.58 -10.05 -9.15
N ASP A 37 45.40 -8.73 -9.05
CA ASP A 37 44.76 -7.76 -9.94
C ASP A 37 44.09 -8.27 -11.23
N LEU A 38 42.76 -8.13 -11.27
CA LEU A 38 42.03 -7.92 -12.52
C LEU A 38 41.47 -6.49 -12.52
N VAL A 39 42.28 -5.61 -13.08
CA VAL A 39 41.93 -4.50 -13.98
C VAL A 39 40.66 -3.73 -13.63
N GLN A 40 40.90 -2.56 -13.04
CA GLN A 40 39.96 -1.44 -12.95
C GLN A 40 39.43 -1.08 -14.35
N GLY A 41 38.19 -1.49 -14.65
CA GLY A 41 37.44 -0.93 -15.77
C GLY A 41 37.04 0.50 -15.44
N ALA A 42 37.47 1.44 -16.29
CA ALA A 42 37.15 2.86 -16.21
C ALA A 42 35.62 3.12 -16.15
N PRO A 43 35.15 4.12 -15.39
CA PRO A 43 33.74 4.51 -15.41
C PRO A 43 33.45 5.31 -16.68
N GLY A 44 32.74 4.70 -17.62
CA GLY A 44 32.12 5.40 -18.72
C GLY A 44 31.15 6.46 -18.19
N ALA A 45 31.41 7.72 -18.53
CA ALA A 45 30.56 8.85 -18.27
C ALA A 45 29.17 8.70 -18.94
N ASN A 46 28.13 9.24 -18.29
CA ASN A 46 26.71 9.31 -18.73
C ASN A 46 25.78 8.10 -18.51
N GLY A 47 26.00 7.30 -17.47
CA GLY A 47 24.96 6.41 -16.95
C GLY A 47 24.07 7.13 -15.92
N LYS A 48 22.85 7.52 -16.26
CA LYS A 48 21.82 7.83 -15.24
C LYS A 48 21.71 6.61 -14.33
N VAL A 49 22.21 6.70 -13.09
CA VAL A 49 22.14 5.62 -12.11
C VAL A 49 20.67 5.25 -11.91
N ARG A 50 20.25 4.11 -12.46
CA ARG A 50 18.90 3.58 -12.25
C ARG A 50 18.80 3.19 -10.78
N LEU A 51 17.91 3.85 -10.05
CA LEU A 51 17.64 3.52 -8.66
C LEU A 51 17.25 2.05 -8.54
N SER A 52 17.75 1.37 -7.51
CA SER A 52 17.21 0.06 -7.17
C SER A 52 15.73 0.17 -6.82
N ALA A 53 14.98 -0.92 -7.01
CA ALA A 53 13.56 -0.93 -6.65
C ALA A 53 13.35 -0.56 -5.17
N ALA A 54 14.22 -1.02 -4.28
CA ALA A 54 14.15 -0.72 -2.85
C ALA A 54 14.37 0.77 -2.55
N GLU A 55 15.37 1.40 -3.16
CA GLU A 55 15.61 2.84 -3.01
C GLU A 55 14.45 3.67 -3.56
N ARG A 56 13.88 3.25 -4.69
CA ARG A 56 12.69 3.90 -5.27
C ARG A 56 11.51 3.90 -4.30
N TYR A 57 11.18 2.75 -3.70
CA TYR A 57 10.10 2.69 -2.70
C TYR A 57 10.41 3.51 -1.44
N GLN A 58 11.68 3.53 -0.99
CA GLN A 58 12.07 4.34 0.16
C GLN A 58 11.97 5.84 -0.11
N ARG A 59 12.37 6.28 -1.32
CA ARG A 59 12.24 7.68 -1.75
C ARG A 59 10.77 8.08 -1.85
N MET A 60 9.95 7.27 -2.52
CA MET A 60 8.49 7.44 -2.59
C MET A 60 7.90 7.59 -1.20
N GLN A 61 8.21 6.66 -0.29
CA GLN A 61 7.71 6.69 1.08
C GLN A 61 8.08 8.00 1.80
N LYS A 62 9.35 8.42 1.74
CA LYS A 62 9.80 9.66 2.40
C LYS A 62 9.13 10.90 1.80
N GLN A 63 9.07 10.98 0.47
CA GLN A 63 8.48 12.12 -0.22
C GLN A 63 6.99 12.24 0.06
N MET A 64 6.23 11.14 0.00
CA MET A 64 4.80 11.15 0.27
C MET A 64 4.46 11.52 1.70
N LEU A 65 5.19 10.98 2.68
CA LEU A 65 5.00 11.36 4.09
C LEU A 65 5.29 12.86 4.30
N SER A 66 6.36 13.36 3.71
CA SER A 66 6.74 14.78 3.83
C SER A 66 5.74 15.70 3.12
N ARG A 67 5.38 15.40 1.87
CA ARG A 67 4.48 16.20 1.02
C ARG A 67 3.11 16.41 1.68
N HIS A 68 2.59 15.38 2.33
CA HIS A 68 1.26 15.41 2.95
C HIS A 68 1.28 15.63 4.47
N GLY A 69 2.46 15.82 5.06
CA GLY A 69 2.62 16.00 6.50
C GLY A 69 2.10 14.82 7.32
N VAL A 70 2.24 13.60 6.81
CA VAL A 70 1.72 12.36 7.41
C VAL A 70 2.83 11.66 8.18
N ARG A 71 2.49 11.12 9.35
CA ARG A 71 3.40 10.31 10.18
C ARG A 71 2.90 8.87 10.26
N VAL A 72 3.85 7.94 10.17
CA VAL A 72 3.54 6.51 10.34
C VAL A 72 3.54 6.19 11.83
N ARG A 73 2.41 5.73 12.36
CA ARG A 73 2.31 5.25 13.74
C ARG A 73 2.81 3.83 13.88
N LYS A 74 2.50 2.95 12.91
CA LYS A 74 2.87 1.53 12.91
C LYS A 74 3.01 0.98 11.51
N TRP A 75 4.06 0.20 11.28
CA TRP A 75 4.18 -0.64 10.09
C TRP A 75 3.46 -1.96 10.31
N ARG A 76 2.50 -2.29 9.44
CA ARG A 76 1.73 -3.54 9.50
C ARG A 76 2.46 -4.67 8.75
N SER A 77 2.27 -5.91 9.21
CA SER A 77 2.73 -7.12 8.51
C SER A 77 1.76 -7.56 7.41
N GLY A 78 0.46 -7.30 7.60
CA GLY A 78 -0.59 -7.57 6.62
C GLY A 78 -0.75 -6.49 5.55
N THR A 79 -1.55 -6.78 4.53
CA THR A 79 -1.83 -5.90 3.39
C THR A 79 -3.05 -4.99 3.64
N SER A 80 -3.19 -4.45 4.84
CA SER A 80 -4.23 -3.47 5.18
C SER A 80 -3.60 -2.26 5.84
N GLY A 81 -4.23 -1.11 5.67
CA GLY A 81 -3.86 0.12 6.35
C GLY A 81 -5.06 0.80 6.99
N VAL A 82 -4.77 1.89 7.69
CA VAL A 82 -5.76 2.83 8.21
C VAL A 82 -5.13 4.21 8.30
N ALA A 83 -5.89 5.22 7.90
CA ALA A 83 -5.54 6.63 8.02
C ALA A 83 -6.51 7.34 8.97
N TRP A 84 -5.99 8.22 9.82
CA TRP A 84 -6.81 9.04 10.71
C TRP A 84 -6.10 10.34 11.09
N GLN A 85 -6.86 11.26 11.66
CA GLN A 85 -6.38 12.54 12.17
C GLN A 85 -6.68 12.66 13.66
N VAL A 86 -5.77 13.32 14.38
CA VAL A 86 -5.97 13.71 15.78
C VAL A 86 -5.97 15.22 15.85
N TYR A 87 -7.06 15.77 16.38
CA TYR A 87 -7.24 17.20 16.61
C TYR A 87 -6.87 17.51 18.05
N TYR A 88 -5.92 18.42 18.24
CA TYR A 88 -5.51 18.88 19.56
C TYR A 88 -6.25 20.16 19.94
N HIS A 89 -6.28 20.47 21.24
CA HIS A 89 -6.97 21.66 21.77
C HIS A 89 -6.38 22.98 21.24
N ASP A 90 -5.09 22.98 20.88
CA ASP A 90 -4.35 24.12 20.32
C ASP A 90 -4.64 24.33 18.82
N GLY A 91 -5.58 23.57 18.25
CA GLY A 91 -5.95 23.63 16.84
C GLY A 91 -4.99 22.89 15.91
N THR A 92 -3.91 22.31 16.42
CA THR A 92 -3.00 21.51 15.59
C THR A 92 -3.62 20.16 15.23
N ILE A 93 -3.23 19.64 14.07
CA ILE A 93 -3.73 18.36 13.55
C ILE A 93 -2.55 17.42 13.31
N ALA A 94 -2.54 16.26 13.97
CA ALA A 94 -1.64 15.18 13.62
C ALA A 94 -2.29 14.24 12.61
N ARG A 95 -1.66 14.11 11.43
CA ARG A 95 -2.05 13.17 10.37
C ARG A 95 -1.29 11.86 10.53
N LEU A 96 -2.01 10.76 10.75
CA LEU A 96 -1.43 9.47 11.11
C LEU A 96 -1.88 8.37 10.16
N ILE A 97 -0.98 7.40 9.94
CA ILE A 97 -1.30 6.15 9.24
C ILE A 97 -0.72 4.93 9.96
N GLU A 98 -1.37 3.79 9.78
CA GLU A 98 -0.75 2.48 9.84
C GLU A 98 -0.85 1.81 8.47
N SER A 99 0.21 1.19 8.00
CA SER A 99 0.23 0.60 6.66
C SER A 99 1.35 -0.44 6.54
N PRO A 100 1.29 -1.42 5.62
CA PRO A 100 2.47 -2.19 5.24
C PRO A 100 3.60 -1.28 4.74
N ARG A 101 4.84 -1.60 5.10
CA ARG A 101 6.00 -0.87 4.58
C ARG A 101 6.15 -1.13 3.07
N PRO A 102 6.26 -0.11 2.21
CA PRO A 102 6.47 -0.29 0.77
C PRO A 102 7.76 -1.07 0.49
N ARG A 103 7.60 -2.29 0.00
CA ARG A 103 8.69 -3.18 -0.45
C ARG A 103 8.43 -3.79 -1.83
N GLY A 104 7.22 -3.60 -2.36
CA GLY A 104 6.78 -4.08 -3.66
C GLY A 104 5.46 -3.43 -4.05
N PRO A 105 4.93 -3.71 -5.26
CA PRO A 105 3.78 -2.99 -5.80
C PRO A 105 2.53 -3.04 -4.91
N MET A 106 2.24 -4.20 -4.30
CA MET A 106 1.08 -4.35 -3.42
C MET A 106 1.18 -3.51 -2.15
N SER A 107 2.34 -3.54 -1.47
CA SER A 107 2.53 -2.76 -0.24
C SER A 107 2.62 -1.26 -0.55
N ALA A 108 3.19 -0.88 -1.69
CA ALA A 108 3.18 0.49 -2.18
C ALA A 108 1.76 0.98 -2.46
N ALA A 109 0.93 0.20 -3.16
CA ALA A 109 -0.45 0.56 -3.46
C ALA A 109 -1.27 0.81 -2.19
N VAL A 110 -1.19 -0.08 -1.19
CA VAL A 110 -1.89 0.11 0.09
C VAL A 110 -1.35 1.34 0.83
N PHE A 111 -0.03 1.52 0.88
CA PHE A 111 0.56 2.72 1.50
C PHE A 111 0.08 4.01 0.84
N LEU A 112 0.12 4.08 -0.49
CA LEU A 112 -0.33 5.24 -1.24
C LEU A 112 -1.84 5.48 -1.10
N HIS A 113 -2.65 4.44 -0.94
CA HIS A 113 -4.07 4.57 -0.62
C HIS A 113 -4.31 5.25 0.73
N GLU A 114 -3.54 4.89 1.77
CA GLU A 114 -3.64 5.58 3.07
C GLU A 114 -3.17 7.04 3.00
N ILE A 115 -2.14 7.33 2.20
CA ILE A 115 -1.73 8.71 1.89
C ILE A 115 -2.86 9.42 1.13
N GLY A 116 -3.52 8.73 0.21
CA GLY A 116 -4.63 9.23 -0.58
C GLY A 116 -5.76 9.79 0.27
N HIS A 117 -6.15 9.12 1.36
CA HIS A 117 -7.13 9.66 2.30
C HIS A 117 -6.72 11.01 2.90
N HIS A 118 -5.44 11.21 3.22
CA HIS A 118 -4.95 12.51 3.69
C HIS A 118 -4.85 13.54 2.56
N ALA A 119 -4.44 13.10 1.37
CA ALA A 119 -4.24 13.97 0.21
C ALA A 119 -5.54 14.58 -0.30
N ILE A 120 -6.61 13.78 -0.36
CA ILE A 120 -7.93 14.24 -0.79
C ILE A 120 -8.75 14.90 0.32
N GLY A 121 -8.35 14.69 1.57
CA GLY A 121 -9.08 15.11 2.76
C GLY A 121 -10.18 14.13 3.16
N PHE A 122 -10.34 13.92 4.47
CA PHE A 122 -11.41 13.10 5.01
C PHE A 122 -12.76 13.81 4.84
N GLU A 123 -13.79 13.04 4.52
CA GLU A 123 -15.16 13.53 4.32
C GLU A 123 -15.37 14.50 3.15
N THR A 124 -14.33 14.73 2.32
CA THR A 124 -14.43 15.55 1.10
C THR A 124 -15.42 14.95 0.11
N TYR A 125 -15.46 13.62 -0.01
CA TYR A 125 -16.35 12.91 -0.92
C TYR A 125 -17.41 12.12 -0.16
N ARG A 126 -18.67 12.23 -0.62
CA ARG A 126 -19.81 11.48 -0.08
C ARG A 126 -20.57 10.80 -1.22
N PRO A 127 -21.06 9.56 -1.03
CA PRO A 127 -20.95 8.69 0.16
C PRO A 127 -19.53 8.15 0.40
N ARG A 128 -19.25 7.54 1.58
CA ARG A 128 -17.90 7.05 1.95
C ARG A 128 -17.25 6.14 0.89
N CYS A 129 -18.02 5.34 0.16
CA CYS A 129 -17.47 4.52 -0.92
C CYS A 129 -16.89 5.34 -2.08
N LEU A 130 -17.37 6.57 -2.31
CA LEU A 130 -16.79 7.49 -3.28
C LEU A 130 -15.43 8.02 -2.79
N GLU A 131 -15.29 8.29 -1.49
CA GLU A 131 -13.99 8.65 -0.92
C GLU A 131 -12.95 7.53 -1.12
N GLU A 132 -13.35 6.27 -0.94
CA GLU A 132 -12.48 5.11 -1.22
C GLU A 132 -12.05 5.06 -2.70
N LEU A 133 -12.95 5.40 -3.64
CA LEU A 133 -12.62 5.51 -5.07
C LEU A 133 -11.51 6.54 -5.31
N HIS A 134 -11.68 7.75 -4.78
CA HIS A 134 -10.72 8.83 -4.95
C HIS A 134 -9.38 8.53 -4.29
N ALA A 135 -9.36 7.89 -3.11
CA ALA A 135 -8.13 7.45 -2.47
C ALA A 135 -7.38 6.38 -3.31
N TRP A 136 -8.10 5.44 -3.95
CA TRP A 136 -7.49 4.49 -4.87
C TRP A 136 -7.00 5.12 -6.18
N ARG A 137 -7.71 6.11 -6.72
CA ARG A 137 -7.24 6.86 -7.90
C ARG A 137 -5.92 7.56 -7.62
N PHE A 138 -5.86 8.31 -6.51
CA PHE A 138 -4.61 8.94 -6.05
C PHE A 138 -3.48 7.92 -5.95
N ALA A 139 -3.75 6.75 -5.36
CA ALA A 139 -2.73 5.72 -5.22
C ALA A 139 -2.21 5.18 -6.57
N LEU A 140 -3.09 5.01 -7.56
CA LEU A 140 -2.71 4.55 -8.90
C LEU A 140 -1.95 5.62 -9.69
N ASP A 141 -2.35 6.88 -9.56
CA ASP A 141 -1.66 8.01 -10.20
C ASP A 141 -0.24 8.15 -9.65
N GLU A 142 -0.07 8.07 -8.33
CA GLU A 142 1.26 8.07 -7.71
C GLU A 142 2.06 6.81 -8.08
N MET A 143 1.42 5.64 -8.23
CA MET A 143 2.14 4.46 -8.73
C MET A 143 2.72 4.71 -10.13
N ASP A 144 1.97 5.36 -11.03
CA ASP A 144 2.46 5.71 -12.36
C ASP A 144 3.54 6.79 -12.32
N GLU A 145 3.38 7.84 -11.51
CA GLU A 145 4.38 8.91 -11.32
C GLU A 145 5.73 8.34 -10.81
N TRP A 146 5.68 7.36 -9.92
CA TRP A 146 6.85 6.67 -9.41
C TRP A 146 7.35 5.52 -10.28
N GLY A 147 6.71 5.25 -11.43
CA GLY A 147 7.05 4.15 -12.33
C GLY A 147 6.92 2.76 -11.67
N ILE A 148 5.97 2.60 -10.75
CA ILE A 148 5.63 1.36 -10.05
C ILE A 148 4.54 0.65 -10.85
N VAL A 149 4.86 -0.57 -11.32
CA VAL A 149 3.93 -1.35 -12.14
C VAL A 149 2.68 -1.74 -11.35
N VAL A 150 1.51 -1.38 -11.88
CA VAL A 150 0.20 -1.83 -11.38
C VAL A 150 -0.05 -3.28 -11.80
N THR A 151 0.41 -4.21 -10.96
CA THR A 151 0.32 -5.66 -11.22
C THR A 151 -1.12 -6.19 -11.16
N ARG A 152 -1.35 -7.39 -11.69
CA ARG A 152 -2.64 -8.10 -11.58
C ARG A 152 -3.12 -8.22 -10.12
N GLY A 153 -2.21 -8.42 -9.17
CA GLY A 153 -2.53 -8.46 -7.75
C GLY A 153 -3.08 -7.13 -7.25
N VAL A 154 -2.44 -6.02 -7.60
CA VAL A 154 -2.89 -4.66 -7.24
C VAL A 154 -4.27 -4.39 -7.84
N ARG A 155 -4.46 -4.68 -9.14
CA ARG A 155 -5.76 -4.53 -9.83
C ARG A 155 -6.88 -5.28 -9.10
N LYS A 156 -6.63 -6.55 -8.77
CA LYS A 156 -7.57 -7.38 -8.00
C LYS A 156 -7.89 -6.73 -6.65
N ARG A 157 -6.87 -6.26 -5.93
CA ARG A 157 -7.04 -5.62 -4.61
C ARG A 157 -7.88 -4.35 -4.69
N VAL A 158 -7.62 -3.47 -5.65
CA VAL A 158 -8.40 -2.25 -5.87
C VAL A 158 -9.87 -2.60 -6.09
N HIS A 159 -10.12 -3.52 -7.02
CA HIS A 159 -11.49 -3.95 -7.33
C HIS A 159 -12.20 -4.54 -6.10
N GLU A 160 -11.55 -5.45 -5.37
CA GLU A 160 -12.11 -6.06 -4.16
C GLU A 160 -12.40 -5.01 -3.08
N SER A 161 -11.54 -4.01 -2.92
CA SER A 161 -11.72 -2.92 -1.96
C SER A 161 -12.94 -2.06 -2.32
N LEU A 162 -13.09 -1.69 -3.59
CA LEU A 162 -14.20 -0.85 -4.05
C LEU A 162 -15.53 -1.62 -4.01
N ALA A 163 -15.55 -2.87 -4.46
CA ALA A 163 -16.74 -3.72 -4.35
C ALA A 163 -17.17 -3.90 -2.88
N TYR A 164 -16.22 -4.08 -1.97
CA TYR A 164 -16.51 -4.13 -0.54
C TYR A 164 -17.05 -2.80 -0.01
N ALA A 165 -16.47 -1.66 -0.41
CA ALA A 165 -16.94 -0.33 -0.01
C ALA A 165 -18.39 -0.06 -0.46
N VAL A 166 -18.72 -0.41 -1.71
CA VAL A 166 -20.08 -0.31 -2.26
C VAL A 166 -21.03 -1.24 -1.51
N SER A 167 -20.69 -2.51 -1.33
CA SER A 167 -21.49 -3.47 -0.56
C SER A 167 -21.74 -3.00 0.87
N LYS A 168 -20.72 -2.43 1.52
CA LYS A 168 -20.84 -1.85 2.87
C LYS A 168 -21.75 -0.62 2.89
N ALA A 169 -21.71 0.22 1.87
CA ALA A 169 -22.57 1.38 1.76
C ALA A 169 -24.04 0.97 1.51
N LEU A 170 -24.29 -0.01 0.64
CA LEU A 170 -25.62 -0.58 0.40
C LEU A 170 -26.22 -1.17 1.68
N ARG A 171 -25.43 -1.95 2.44
CA ARG A 171 -25.86 -2.47 3.76
C ARG A 171 -26.13 -1.38 4.79
N ARG A 172 -25.57 -0.18 4.61
CA ARG A 172 -25.82 1.02 5.44
C ARG A 172 -26.98 1.86 4.91
N GLY A 173 -27.63 1.45 3.82
CA GLY A 173 -28.87 2.07 3.33
C GLY A 173 -28.67 3.24 2.36
N ILE A 174 -27.55 3.33 1.63
CA ILE A 174 -27.49 4.29 0.51
C ILE A 174 -28.59 3.96 -0.51
N LYS A 175 -29.31 4.97 -0.98
CA LYS A 175 -30.43 4.77 -1.93
C LYS A 175 -29.97 4.60 -3.37
N CYS A 176 -28.84 5.21 -3.72
CA CYS A 176 -28.28 5.21 -5.06
C CYS A 176 -26.76 5.03 -4.96
N VAL A 177 -26.20 4.13 -5.77
CA VAL A 177 -24.75 3.96 -5.92
C VAL A 177 -24.27 5.05 -6.88
N PRO A 178 -23.20 5.80 -6.54
CA PRO A 178 -22.62 6.76 -7.48
C PRO A 178 -22.29 6.10 -8.83
N PRO A 179 -22.58 6.73 -9.98
CA PRO A 179 -22.35 6.14 -11.31
C PRO A 179 -20.93 5.60 -11.50
N GLU A 180 -19.93 6.29 -10.94
CA GLU A 180 -18.52 5.93 -11.02
C GLU A 180 -18.22 4.58 -10.33
N LEU A 181 -19.09 4.18 -9.40
CA LEU A 181 -18.99 2.96 -8.61
C LEU A 181 -19.89 1.82 -9.09
N GLU A 182 -20.80 2.07 -10.04
CA GLU A 182 -21.67 1.05 -10.62
C GLU A 182 -20.91 -0.19 -11.11
N PRO A 183 -19.74 -0.06 -11.80
CA PRO A 183 -19.00 -1.23 -12.26
C PRO A 183 -18.52 -2.14 -11.12
N PHE A 184 -18.40 -1.61 -9.89
CA PHE A 184 -17.96 -2.35 -8.71
C PHE A 184 -19.14 -2.91 -7.89
N ALA A 185 -20.38 -2.51 -8.19
CA ALA A 185 -21.57 -2.94 -7.44
C ALA A 185 -21.96 -4.40 -7.69
N GLN A 186 -21.66 -4.94 -8.87
CA GLN A 186 -22.11 -6.26 -9.31
C GLN A 186 -21.33 -7.43 -8.70
N GLY A 187 -20.23 -7.17 -7.98
CA GLY A 187 -19.43 -8.19 -7.29
C GLY A 187 -18.59 -9.06 -8.23
N ARG A 188 -17.27 -9.15 -7.95
CA ARG A 188 -16.21 -9.85 -8.70
C ARG A 188 -16.25 -9.65 -10.24
N VAL A 189 -15.32 -8.85 -10.77
CA VAL A 189 -15.07 -8.87 -12.23
C VAL A 189 -14.53 -10.22 -12.68
N ALA A 190 -14.96 -10.62 -13.88
CA ALA A 190 -14.35 -11.71 -14.61
C ALA A 190 -12.82 -11.55 -14.67
N PRO A 191 -12.04 -12.65 -14.54
CA PRO A 191 -10.59 -12.60 -14.66
C PRO A 191 -10.18 -11.95 -16.00
N GLY A 192 -9.41 -10.86 -15.94
CA GLY A 192 -8.88 -10.19 -17.14
C GLY A 192 -9.59 -8.89 -17.52
N CYS A 193 -10.79 -8.64 -17.00
CA CYS A 193 -11.44 -7.33 -17.16
C CYS A 193 -10.99 -6.41 -16.02
N TRP A 194 -10.01 -5.56 -16.30
CA TRP A 194 -9.56 -4.51 -15.39
C TRP A 194 -10.41 -3.27 -15.61
N ILE A 195 -11.16 -2.87 -14.59
CA ILE A 195 -11.84 -1.58 -14.56
C ILE A 195 -10.91 -0.61 -13.85
N ASP A 196 -10.32 0.30 -14.61
CA ASP A 196 -9.47 1.34 -14.04
C ASP A 196 -10.35 2.39 -13.34
N PRO A 197 -10.29 2.56 -12.01
CA PRO A 197 -11.12 3.53 -11.31
C PRO A 197 -10.83 4.98 -11.74
N ARG A 198 -9.72 5.22 -12.46
CA ARG A 198 -9.39 6.52 -13.02
C ARG A 198 -10.20 6.85 -14.27
N ALA A 199 -10.65 5.84 -15.01
CA ALA A 199 -11.46 6.01 -16.22
C ALA A 199 -12.92 6.38 -15.93
N SER A 200 -13.43 6.02 -14.74
CA SER A 200 -14.85 6.19 -14.38
C SER A 200 -15.32 7.64 -14.20
N VAL A 201 -14.42 8.64 -14.28
CA VAL A 201 -14.73 10.03 -13.90
C VAL A 201 -14.34 11.04 -14.99
N ALA A 202 -14.13 10.57 -16.22
CA ALA A 202 -13.91 11.46 -17.38
C ALA A 202 -15.16 12.30 -17.75
N SER A 203 -16.25 12.16 -17.00
CA SER A 203 -17.52 12.89 -17.17
C SER A 203 -17.88 13.62 -15.87
N GLY A 204 -17.02 14.52 -15.40
CA GLY A 204 -17.40 15.46 -14.33
C GLY A 204 -18.41 16.50 -14.86
N PRO A 205 -19.37 16.98 -14.04
CA PRO A 205 -20.30 18.01 -14.46
C PRO A 205 -19.56 19.31 -14.78
N SER A 206 -19.91 19.92 -15.92
CA SER A 206 -19.49 21.28 -16.29
C SER A 206 -20.07 22.33 -15.34
#